data_AF-A0A2I0D3E5-F1
#
_entry.id   AF-A0A2I0D3E5-F1
#
_cell.length_a   1.000
_cell.length_b   1.000
_cell.length_c   1.000
_cell.angle_alpha   90.00
_cell.angle_beta   90.00
_cell.angle_gamma   90.00
#
_symmetry.space_group_name_H-M   'P 1'
#
loop_
_entity.id
_entity.type
_entity.pdbx_description
1 polymer ?
#
loop_
_entity_poly.entity_id
_entity_poly.type
_entity_poly.pdbx_seq_one_letter_code
_entity_poly.pdbx_strand_id
1 'polypeptide(L)'
;MFRQQENILMNLFGKRLDAPELPDTPVGLQCRELMEAKTRGELGGEIARLVLFHSPSDIQQMKRNFETKVRDLDPAYRERVTSKITEHLLGTYLRIRLDNQQGVYRIWDQPIADNKKKYWQMVAGQCNEANGADAPAIRFLKYLLAGYAMLVLDEPGHLVGTPFPGGNEVEFTEGIYYCPVRDKAGDVDAALCPFCPAQHTPKIGYLRPATKPTERNKQEFIDNCYRNHNFNG
;
A
#
# COMPACT_ATOMS: atom_id res chain seq x y z
N MET A 1 37.63 -50.85 9.51
CA MET A 1 36.31 -51.08 8.87
C MET A 1 35.26 -50.50 9.81
N PHE A 2 34.32 -49.68 9.32
CA PHE A 2 33.32 -48.88 10.05
C PHE A 2 33.77 -47.49 10.56
N ARG A 3 34.04 -46.57 9.63
CA ARG A 3 33.90 -45.10 9.82
C ARG A 3 33.99 -44.40 8.46
N GLN A 4 33.07 -44.69 7.54
CA GLN A 4 33.00 -43.98 6.25
C GLN A 4 31.66 -44.16 5.50
N GLN A 5 30.54 -44.27 6.21
CA GLN A 5 29.22 -44.52 5.59
C GLN A 5 28.06 -43.67 6.12
N GLU A 6 28.34 -42.48 6.67
CA GLU A 6 27.27 -41.51 7.05
C GLU A 6 27.38 -40.16 6.34
N ASN A 7 28.20 -40.04 5.29
CA ASN A 7 28.40 -38.77 4.57
C ASN A 7 27.95 -38.78 3.10
N ILE A 8 27.18 -39.78 2.68
CA ILE A 8 26.68 -39.88 1.30
C ILE A 8 25.27 -40.46 1.34
N LEU A 9 24.27 -39.63 1.64
CA LEU A 9 22.85 -39.75 1.25
C LEU A 9 21.97 -38.94 2.21
N MET A 10 21.98 -37.62 2.05
CA MET A 10 20.79 -36.77 2.24
C MET A 10 21.07 -35.39 1.65
N ASN A 11 21.34 -35.42 0.34
CA ASN A 11 21.45 -34.24 -0.50
C ASN A 11 20.35 -34.29 -1.58
N LEU A 12 19.11 -34.51 -1.15
CA LEU A 12 17.93 -34.53 -2.02
C LEU A 12 16.76 -33.98 -1.20
N PHE A 13 16.36 -32.74 -1.48
CA PHE A 13 15.21 -32.01 -0.90
C PHE A 13 15.42 -31.41 0.50
N GLY A 14 16.32 -30.44 0.58
CA GLY A 14 16.45 -29.56 1.74
C GLY A 14 17.02 -28.21 1.34
N LYS A 15 16.39 -27.51 0.38
CA LYS A 15 16.56 -26.05 0.34
C LYS A 15 16.01 -25.56 1.67
N ARG A 16 16.91 -25.14 2.57
CA ARG A 16 16.55 -24.15 3.58
C ARG A 16 15.85 -23.04 2.80
N LEU A 17 14.56 -22.82 3.07
CA LEU A 17 13.84 -21.68 2.50
C LEU A 17 14.40 -20.44 3.20
N ASP A 18 15.64 -20.11 2.88
CA ASP A 18 16.26 -18.86 3.26
C ASP A 18 15.39 -17.78 2.63
N ALA A 19 14.82 -16.93 3.48
CA ALA A 19 14.10 -15.75 3.01
C ALA A 19 15.01 -15.04 2.00
N PRO A 20 14.47 -14.59 0.84
CA PRO A 20 15.30 -14.02 -0.21
C PRO A 20 16.20 -12.93 0.39
N GLU A 21 17.51 -13.15 0.30
CA GLU A 21 18.51 -12.25 0.86
C GLU A 21 18.33 -10.90 0.19
N LEU A 22 18.10 -9.85 0.99
CA LEU A 22 17.81 -8.53 0.46
C LEU A 22 19.01 -8.02 -0.35
N PRO A 23 18.76 -7.34 -1.49
CA PRO A 23 19.84 -6.85 -2.34
C PRO A 23 20.73 -5.90 -1.53
N ASP A 24 22.05 -6.09 -1.63
CA ASP A 24 23.04 -5.26 -0.92
C ASP A 24 23.18 -3.89 -1.60
N THR A 25 22.14 -3.08 -1.42
CA THR A 25 21.98 -1.73 -1.98
C THR A 25 21.65 -0.77 -0.84
N PRO A 26 21.86 0.56 -1.01
CA PRO A 26 21.46 1.53 0.00
C PRO A 26 19.99 1.41 0.41
N VAL A 27 19.09 1.17 -0.55
CA VAL A 27 17.66 0.94 -0.28
C VAL A 27 17.42 -0.38 0.44
N GLY A 28 18.14 -1.45 0.08
CA GLY A 28 18.04 -2.74 0.77
C GLY A 28 18.45 -2.67 2.24
N LEU A 29 19.52 -1.91 2.56
CA LEU A 29 19.93 -1.61 3.93
C LEU A 29 18.83 -0.87 4.71
N GLN A 30 18.27 0.19 4.13
CA GLN A 30 17.17 0.95 4.74
C GLN A 30 15.92 0.09 4.95
N CYS A 31 15.60 -0.81 4.01
CA CYS A 31 14.51 -1.76 4.16
C CYS A 31 14.76 -2.76 5.30
N ARG A 32 16.02 -3.19 5.54
CA ARG A 32 16.38 -4.02 6.70
C ARG A 32 16.06 -3.30 8.01
N GLU A 33 16.44 -2.03 8.13
CA GLU A 33 16.14 -1.22 9.32
C GLU A 33 14.62 -1.11 9.56
N LEU A 34 13.85 -0.83 8.50
CA LEU A 34 12.39 -0.68 8.58
C LEU A 34 11.66 -1.98 8.97
N MET A 35 12.23 -3.15 8.70
CA MET A 35 11.64 -4.44 9.08
C MET A 35 11.74 -4.74 10.57
N GLU A 36 12.71 -4.15 11.27
CA GLU A 36 12.96 -4.40 12.69
C GLU A 36 12.04 -3.60 13.62
N ALA A 37 11.39 -2.54 13.11
CA ALA A 37 10.43 -1.74 13.86
C ALA A 37 9.25 -2.59 14.35
N LYS A 38 8.94 -2.54 15.64
CA LYS A 38 7.88 -3.32 16.30
C LYS A 38 6.59 -2.52 16.47
N THR A 39 6.70 -1.22 16.71
CA THR A 39 5.57 -0.33 16.95
C THR A 39 5.35 0.68 15.83
N ARG A 40 4.13 1.18 15.69
CA ARG A 40 3.77 2.21 14.70
C ARG A 40 4.65 3.46 14.86
N GLY A 41 4.98 3.84 16.09
CA GLY A 41 5.89 4.93 16.39
C GLY A 41 7.32 4.69 15.91
N GLU A 42 7.89 3.52 16.17
CA GLU A 42 9.23 3.16 15.68
C GLU A 42 9.30 3.22 14.15
N LEU A 43 8.33 2.61 13.47
CA LEU A 43 8.29 2.62 12.00
C LEU A 43 8.04 4.02 11.44
N GLY A 44 7.11 4.77 12.04
CA GLY A 44 6.81 6.14 11.65
C GLY A 44 8.02 7.06 11.78
N GLY A 45 8.80 6.92 12.85
CA GLY A 45 10.05 7.66 13.07
C GLY A 45 11.12 7.33 12.03
N GLU A 46 11.34 6.05 11.74
CA GLU A 46 12.32 5.64 10.71
C GLU A 46 11.89 6.08 9.30
N ILE A 47 10.61 5.93 8.94
CA ILE A 47 10.09 6.46 7.68
C ILE A 47 10.27 7.98 7.62
N ALA A 48 9.95 8.71 8.68
CA ALA A 48 10.09 10.15 8.72
C ALA A 48 11.54 10.59 8.49
N ARG A 49 12.51 9.92 9.13
CA ARG A 49 13.94 10.19 8.91
C ARG A 49 14.33 10.05 7.43
N LEU A 50 13.87 8.99 6.77
CA LEU A 50 14.16 8.73 5.36
C LEU A 50 13.44 9.71 4.42
N VAL A 51 12.14 9.95 4.65
CA VAL A 51 11.33 10.85 3.82
C VAL A 51 11.82 12.30 3.92
N LEU A 52 12.23 12.76 5.11
CA LEU A 52 12.69 14.13 5.31
C LEU A 52 14.10 14.39 4.78
N PHE A 53 14.84 13.35 4.40
CA PHE A 53 16.06 13.48 3.60
C PHE A 53 15.75 13.94 2.16
N HIS A 54 14.53 13.65 1.67
CA HIS A 54 14.07 14.12 0.37
C HIS A 54 13.53 15.55 0.43
N SER A 55 13.77 16.25 -0.67
CA SER A 55 13.40 17.63 -0.87
C SER A 55 11.95 17.76 -1.39
N PRO A 56 11.28 18.90 -1.17
CA PRO A 56 10.00 19.17 -1.83
C PRO A 56 10.07 19.09 -3.37
N SER A 57 11.23 19.32 -3.98
CA SER A 57 11.45 19.13 -5.43
C SER A 57 11.27 17.69 -5.87
N ASP A 58 11.60 16.70 -5.02
CA ASP A 58 11.41 15.29 -5.31
C ASP A 58 9.91 14.96 -5.41
N ILE A 59 9.09 15.53 -4.52
CA ILE A 59 7.63 15.41 -4.58
C ILE A 59 7.08 16.04 -5.86
N GLN A 60 7.60 17.20 -6.27
CA GLN A 60 7.20 17.79 -7.56
C GLN A 60 7.63 16.94 -8.75
N GLN A 61 8.80 16.29 -8.68
CA GLN A 61 9.23 15.34 -9.71
C GLN A 61 8.28 14.14 -9.80
N MET A 62 7.87 13.57 -8.67
CA MET A 62 6.89 12.47 -8.64
C MET A 62 5.56 12.86 -9.30
N LYS A 63 5.08 14.08 -9.02
CA LYS A 63 3.86 14.62 -9.66
C LYS A 63 4.01 14.72 -11.17
N ARG A 64 5.11 15.29 -11.67
CA ARG A 64 5.39 15.39 -13.12
C ARG A 64 5.48 14.02 -13.79
N ASN A 65 6.11 13.06 -13.13
CA ASN A 65 6.22 11.69 -13.63
C ASN A 65 4.82 11.05 -13.72
N PHE A 66 3.96 11.28 -12.73
CA PHE A 66 2.58 10.81 -12.77
C PHE A 66 1.75 11.48 -13.88
N GLU A 67 1.79 12.82 -13.99
CA GLU A 67 1.10 13.59 -15.04
C GLU A 67 1.48 13.12 -16.45
N THR A 68 2.74 12.76 -16.65
CA THR A 68 3.21 12.19 -17.92
C THR A 68 2.58 10.82 -18.20
N LYS A 69 2.45 9.95 -17.18
CA LYS A 69 1.86 8.61 -17.30
C LYS A 69 0.36 8.64 -17.58
N VAL A 70 -0.35 9.70 -17.17
CA VAL A 70 -1.80 9.83 -17.36
C VAL A 70 -2.19 10.77 -18.49
N ARG A 71 -1.23 11.25 -19.30
CA ARG A 71 -1.46 12.27 -20.33
C ARG A 71 -2.56 11.89 -21.31
N ASP A 72 -2.61 10.63 -21.71
CA ASP A 72 -3.52 10.14 -22.75
C ASP A 72 -4.91 9.72 -22.21
N LEU A 73 -5.15 9.88 -20.91
CA LEU A 73 -6.45 9.64 -20.32
C LEU A 73 -7.44 10.78 -20.64
N ASP A 74 -8.73 10.44 -20.57
CA ASP A 74 -9.82 11.41 -20.65
C ASP A 74 -9.55 12.62 -19.72
N PRO A 75 -9.70 13.88 -20.19
CA PRO A 75 -9.33 15.06 -19.41
C PRO A 75 -10.01 15.16 -18.05
N ALA A 76 -11.31 14.83 -17.96
CA ALA A 76 -12.05 14.92 -16.71
C ALA A 76 -11.60 13.82 -15.73
N TYR A 77 -11.41 12.60 -16.22
CA TYR A 77 -10.86 11.51 -15.40
C TYR A 77 -9.42 11.82 -14.93
N ARG A 78 -8.58 12.32 -15.84
CA ARG A 78 -7.18 12.69 -15.61
C ARG A 78 -7.04 13.74 -14.53
N GLU A 79 -7.89 14.77 -14.54
CA GLU A 79 -7.89 15.81 -13.52
C GLU A 79 -8.19 15.25 -12.13
N ARG A 80 -9.25 14.43 -12.01
CA ARG A 80 -9.64 13.83 -10.73
C ARG A 80 -8.55 12.92 -10.16
N VAL A 81 -7.96 12.05 -10.99
CA VAL A 81 -6.89 11.15 -10.52
C VAL A 81 -5.62 11.91 -10.17
N THR A 82 -5.24 12.93 -10.95
CA THR A 82 -4.07 13.78 -10.66
C THR A 82 -4.23 14.55 -9.36
N SER A 83 -5.43 15.07 -9.11
CA SER A 83 -5.77 15.75 -7.85
C SER A 83 -5.60 14.80 -6.65
N LYS A 84 -6.16 13.60 -6.73
CA LYS A 84 -6.08 12.59 -5.66
C LYS A 84 -4.66 12.08 -5.42
N ILE A 85 -3.86 11.90 -6.47
CA ILE A 85 -2.45 11.53 -6.32
C ILE A 85 -1.64 12.69 -5.73
N THR A 86 -1.92 13.93 -6.11
CA THR A 86 -1.26 15.10 -5.50
C THR A 86 -1.60 15.21 -4.01
N GLU A 87 -2.88 15.01 -3.66
CA GLU A 87 -3.35 14.94 -2.28
C GLU A 87 -2.60 13.85 -1.49
N HIS A 88 -2.46 12.65 -2.06
CA HIS A 88 -1.69 11.58 -1.43
C HIS A 88 -0.22 11.93 -1.25
N LEU A 89 0.47 12.35 -2.32
CA LEU A 89 1.92 12.58 -2.28
C LEU A 89 2.29 13.75 -1.36
N LEU A 90 1.67 14.91 -1.59
CA LEU A 90 1.99 16.11 -0.84
C LEU A 90 1.38 16.06 0.57
N GLY A 91 0.14 15.59 0.68
CA GLY A 91 -0.55 15.46 1.97
C GLY A 91 0.18 14.53 2.91
N THR A 92 0.58 13.34 2.43
CA THR A 92 1.33 12.38 3.27
C THR A 92 2.70 12.92 3.65
N TYR A 93 3.42 13.57 2.72
CA TYR A 93 4.71 14.20 3.04
C TYR A 93 4.58 15.28 4.14
N LEU A 94 3.59 16.17 4.02
CA LEU A 94 3.34 17.21 5.00
C LEU A 94 2.90 16.63 6.35
N ARG A 95 2.09 15.56 6.32
CA ARG A 95 1.66 14.86 7.52
C ARG A 95 2.85 14.26 8.27
N ILE A 96 3.72 13.52 7.58
CA ILE A 96 4.95 12.95 8.15
C ILE A 96 5.81 14.04 8.79
N ARG A 97 5.97 15.18 8.11
CA ARG A 97 6.73 16.32 8.63
C ARG A 97 6.11 16.87 9.92
N LEU A 98 4.80 17.07 9.94
CA LEU A 98 4.08 17.60 11.11
C LEU A 98 4.18 16.62 12.29
N ASP A 99 3.91 15.34 12.05
CA ASP A 99 3.94 14.29 13.06
C ASP A 99 5.37 14.15 13.65
N ASN A 100 6.40 14.28 12.81
CA ASN A 100 7.80 14.32 13.27
C ASN A 100 8.10 15.55 14.13
N GLN A 101 7.65 16.74 13.72
CA GLN A 101 7.85 17.99 14.46
C GLN A 101 7.15 17.98 15.82
N GLN A 102 5.96 17.38 15.89
CA GLN A 102 5.20 17.24 17.12
C GLN A 102 5.71 16.10 18.01
N GLY A 103 6.58 15.24 17.50
CA GLY A 103 7.15 14.12 18.26
C GLY A 103 6.13 13.01 18.57
N VAL A 104 5.04 12.89 17.81
CA VAL A 104 3.95 11.93 18.08
C VAL A 104 4.40 10.47 17.97
N TYR A 105 5.50 10.19 17.28
CA TYR A 105 6.05 8.84 17.18
C TYR A 105 6.49 8.27 18.54
N ARG A 106 6.81 9.12 19.53
CA ARG A 106 7.20 8.67 20.87
C ARG A 106 6.04 8.09 21.68
N ILE A 107 4.81 8.42 21.30
CA ILE A 107 3.60 8.01 22.01
C ILE A 107 2.81 6.91 21.29
N TRP A 108 3.15 6.60 20.04
CA TRP A 108 2.51 5.54 19.27
C TRP A 108 3.20 4.19 19.51
N ASP A 109 2.68 3.44 20.48
CA ASP A 109 3.20 2.14 20.91
C ASP A 109 2.45 0.95 20.31
N GLN A 110 1.43 1.19 19.48
CA GLN A 110 0.62 0.12 18.91
C GLN A 110 1.49 -0.81 18.06
N PRO A 111 1.28 -2.13 18.15
CA PRO A 111 2.03 -3.09 17.35
C PRO A 111 1.71 -2.94 15.86
N ILE A 112 2.70 -3.22 15.01
CA ILE A 112 2.51 -3.27 13.55
C ILE A 112 2.27 -4.70 13.09
N ALA A 113 1.37 -4.87 12.14
CA ALA A 113 1.10 -6.15 11.50
C ALA A 113 2.34 -6.82 10.89
N ASP A 114 2.36 -8.15 10.90
CA ASP A 114 3.49 -8.96 10.43
C ASP A 114 3.75 -8.83 8.91
N ASN A 115 2.76 -8.36 8.15
CA ASN A 115 2.88 -8.16 6.70
C ASN A 115 3.89 -7.05 6.32
N LYS A 116 4.35 -6.21 7.27
CA LYS A 116 5.38 -5.19 7.03
C LYS A 116 6.67 -5.78 6.45
N LYS A 117 7.07 -6.98 6.89
CA LYS A 117 8.32 -7.60 6.42
C LYS A 117 8.25 -7.90 4.94
N LYS A 118 7.12 -8.47 4.50
CA LYS A 118 6.83 -8.74 3.09
C LYS A 118 6.73 -7.44 2.28
N TYR A 119 6.22 -6.36 2.87
CA TYR A 119 6.18 -5.04 2.23
C TYR A 119 7.59 -4.54 1.91
N TRP A 120 8.46 -4.45 2.92
CA TRP A 120 9.81 -3.94 2.74
C TRP A 120 10.70 -4.85 1.88
N GLN A 121 10.45 -6.17 1.89
CA GLN A 121 11.07 -7.09 0.95
C GLN A 121 10.68 -6.80 -0.51
N MET A 122 9.40 -6.58 -0.77
CA MET A 122 8.91 -6.17 -2.09
C MET A 122 9.55 -4.83 -2.50
N VAL A 123 9.58 -3.84 -1.61
CA VAL A 123 10.17 -2.52 -1.89
C VAL A 123 11.65 -2.63 -2.26
N ALA A 124 12.44 -3.38 -1.49
CA ALA A 124 13.86 -3.57 -1.76
C ALA A 124 14.12 -4.22 -3.14
N GLY A 125 13.29 -5.19 -3.54
CA GLY A 125 13.36 -5.79 -4.87
C GLY A 125 13.02 -4.83 -6.00
N GLN A 126 12.12 -3.88 -5.77
CA GLN A 126 11.59 -2.95 -6.79
C GLN A 126 12.41 -1.65 -6.94
N CYS A 127 13.19 -1.31 -5.93
CA CYS A 127 14.02 -0.11 -5.90
C CYS A 127 15.48 -0.35 -6.33
N ASN A 128 15.75 -1.38 -7.14
CA ASN A 128 17.06 -1.55 -7.77
C ASN A 128 17.18 -0.69 -9.05
N GLU A 129 18.41 -0.38 -9.49
CA GLU A 129 18.68 0.44 -10.70
C GLU A 129 18.07 -0.15 -11.99
N ALA A 130 17.92 -1.47 -12.07
CA ALA A 130 17.42 -2.15 -13.26
C ALA A 130 15.88 -2.07 -13.43
N ASN A 131 15.15 -1.67 -12.40
CA ASN A 131 13.70 -1.75 -12.36
C ASN A 131 13.02 -0.38 -12.57
N GLY A 132 12.51 -0.12 -13.77
CA GLY A 132 11.52 0.94 -14.03
C GLY A 132 12.07 2.29 -14.51
N ALA A 133 11.15 3.17 -14.94
CA ALA A 133 11.47 4.42 -15.63
C ALA A 133 11.88 5.59 -14.71
N ASP A 134 11.54 5.53 -13.42
CA ASP A 134 11.88 6.57 -12.44
C ASP A 134 13.31 6.38 -11.90
N ALA A 135 13.86 7.29 -11.10
CA ALA A 135 15.10 7.00 -10.37
C ALA A 135 14.81 6.11 -9.14
N PRO A 136 15.72 5.20 -8.72
CA PRO A 136 15.51 4.35 -7.54
C PRO A 136 15.11 5.11 -6.28
N ALA A 137 15.73 6.26 -6.03
CA ALA A 137 15.43 7.12 -4.89
C ALA A 137 13.99 7.68 -4.94
N ILE A 138 13.50 8.06 -6.13
CA ILE A 138 12.13 8.55 -6.32
C ILE A 138 11.11 7.42 -6.19
N ARG A 139 11.43 6.23 -6.70
CA ARG A 139 10.61 5.02 -6.45
C ARG A 139 10.54 4.70 -4.97
N PHE A 140 11.68 4.76 -4.27
CA PHE A 140 11.73 4.45 -2.86
C PHE A 140 10.91 5.44 -2.04
N LEU A 141 11.00 6.74 -2.33
CA LEU A 141 10.15 7.76 -1.73
C LEU A 141 8.65 7.45 -1.92
N LYS A 142 8.22 7.01 -3.10
CA LYS A 142 6.84 6.57 -3.34
C LYS A 142 6.41 5.46 -2.36
N TYR A 143 7.26 4.45 -2.16
CA TYR A 143 6.98 3.35 -1.26
C TYR A 143 7.04 3.74 0.22
N LEU A 144 7.87 4.70 0.59
CA LEU A 144 7.89 5.25 1.95
C LEU A 144 6.58 5.97 2.28
N LEU A 145 6.08 6.83 1.38
CA LEU A 145 4.81 7.54 1.57
C LEU A 145 3.62 6.56 1.65
N ALA A 146 3.55 5.58 0.74
CA ALA A 146 2.50 4.57 0.78
C ALA A 146 2.61 3.67 2.02
N GLY A 147 3.82 3.31 2.42
CA GLY A 147 4.08 2.50 3.61
C GLY A 147 3.69 3.22 4.90
N TYR A 148 3.89 4.55 4.95
CA TYR A 148 3.42 5.36 6.06
C TYR A 148 1.89 5.32 6.19
N ALA A 149 1.16 5.57 5.10
CA ALA A 149 -0.29 5.51 5.10
C ALA A 149 -0.79 4.11 5.53
N MET A 150 -0.29 3.04 4.90
CA MET A 150 -0.82 1.69 5.12
C MET A 150 -0.36 1.04 6.43
N LEU A 151 0.90 1.21 6.82
CA LEU A 151 1.48 0.46 7.94
C LEU A 151 1.52 1.26 9.25
N VAL A 152 1.60 2.60 9.15
CA VAL A 152 1.66 3.49 10.33
C VAL A 152 0.28 4.05 10.64
N LEU A 153 -0.43 4.58 9.64
CA LEU A 153 -1.76 5.18 9.85
C LEU A 153 -2.91 4.19 9.75
N ASP A 154 -2.68 3.00 9.17
CA ASP A 154 -3.75 2.02 8.86
C ASP A 154 -4.78 2.56 7.85
N GLU A 155 -4.31 3.42 6.95
CA GLU A 155 -5.07 4.06 5.89
C GLU A 155 -4.79 3.40 4.53
N PRO A 156 -5.74 3.44 3.57
CA PRO A 156 -5.54 2.83 2.27
C PRO A 156 -4.43 3.51 1.46
N GLY A 157 -3.69 2.72 0.67
CA GLY A 157 -2.66 3.26 -0.23
C GLY A 157 -3.20 4.18 -1.34
N HIS A 158 -4.50 4.11 -1.61
CA HIS A 158 -5.23 5.09 -2.43
C HIS A 158 -6.25 5.79 -1.53
N LEU A 159 -6.29 7.12 -1.58
CA LEU A 159 -7.17 7.92 -0.72
C LEU A 159 -8.66 7.70 -1.05
N VAL A 160 -9.52 7.98 -0.08
CA VAL A 160 -10.98 8.01 -0.29
C VAL A 160 -11.32 9.00 -1.42
N GLY A 161 -12.17 8.56 -2.34
CA GLY A 161 -12.53 9.26 -3.56
C GLY A 161 -11.49 9.15 -4.69
N THR A 162 -10.43 8.33 -4.55
CA THR A 162 -9.57 8.02 -5.69
C THR A 162 -10.37 7.26 -6.75
N PRO A 163 -10.52 7.79 -7.97
CA PRO A 163 -11.31 7.14 -9.01
C PRO A 163 -10.53 6.00 -9.66
N PHE A 164 -11.24 4.96 -10.06
CA PHE A 164 -10.76 3.85 -10.88
C PHE A 164 -11.51 3.79 -12.22
N PRO A 165 -10.94 3.12 -13.24
CA PRO A 165 -11.65 2.90 -14.49
C PRO A 165 -13.00 2.19 -14.25
N GLY A 166 -14.03 2.61 -14.99
CA GLY A 166 -15.40 2.11 -14.80
C GLY A 166 -16.24 2.87 -13.76
N GLY A 167 -15.73 3.99 -13.23
CA GLY A 167 -16.52 4.93 -12.42
C GLY A 167 -16.59 4.61 -10.92
N ASN A 168 -15.91 3.54 -10.48
CA ASN A 168 -15.80 3.22 -9.06
C ASN A 168 -14.73 4.08 -8.37
N GLU A 169 -14.81 4.20 -7.05
CA GLU A 169 -13.82 4.92 -6.25
C GLU A 169 -13.51 4.20 -4.93
N VAL A 170 -12.44 4.61 -4.26
CA VAL A 170 -12.20 4.19 -2.87
C VAL A 170 -13.23 4.86 -1.98
N GLU A 171 -13.81 4.09 -1.07
CA GLU A 171 -14.87 4.54 -0.19
C GLU A 171 -14.56 4.21 1.27
N PHE A 172 -15.18 4.95 2.19
CA PHE A 172 -15.10 4.70 3.62
C PHE A 172 -16.52 4.63 4.20
N THR A 173 -16.90 3.48 4.72
CA THR A 173 -18.24 3.20 5.27
C THR A 173 -18.09 2.47 6.59
N GLU A 174 -18.76 2.94 7.65
CA GLU A 174 -18.81 2.22 8.95
C GLU A 174 -17.44 1.84 9.51
N GLY A 175 -16.42 2.70 9.34
CA GLY A 175 -15.07 2.43 9.82
C GLY A 175 -14.23 1.54 8.90
N ILE A 176 -14.76 1.13 7.75
CA ILE A 176 -14.10 0.22 6.81
C ILE A 176 -13.79 0.95 5.50
N TYR A 177 -12.53 0.86 5.07
CA TYR A 177 -12.12 1.28 3.73
C TYR A 177 -12.41 0.20 2.71
N TYR A 178 -12.97 0.58 1.56
CA TYR A 178 -13.27 -0.33 0.46
C TYR A 178 -12.57 0.12 -0.81
N CYS A 179 -11.90 -0.82 -1.48
CA CYS A 179 -11.17 -0.60 -2.72
C CYS A 179 -11.70 -1.53 -3.82
N PRO A 180 -12.12 -0.99 -4.98
CA PRO A 180 -12.71 -1.78 -6.07
C PRO A 180 -11.72 -2.73 -6.75
N VAL A 181 -10.41 -2.55 -6.51
CA VAL A 181 -9.33 -3.34 -7.13
C VAL A 181 -8.50 -4.13 -6.12
N ARG A 182 -8.96 -4.27 -4.86
CA ARG A 182 -8.21 -4.98 -3.80
C ARG A 182 -7.78 -6.40 -4.19
N ASP A 183 -8.67 -7.13 -4.87
CA ASP A 183 -8.43 -8.53 -5.27
C ASP A 183 -7.79 -8.67 -6.66
N LYS A 184 -7.54 -7.54 -7.35
CA LYS A 184 -6.86 -7.52 -8.66
C LYS A 184 -5.34 -7.38 -8.54
N ALA A 185 -4.78 -7.77 -7.40
CA ALA A 185 -3.35 -7.62 -7.11
C ALA A 185 -2.45 -8.46 -8.04
N GLY A 186 -2.96 -9.56 -8.60
CA GLY A 186 -2.22 -10.46 -9.48
C GLY A 186 -1.91 -9.89 -10.87
N ASP A 187 -2.53 -8.76 -11.24
CA ASP A 187 -2.40 -8.17 -12.57
C ASP A 187 -1.24 -7.16 -12.68
N VAL A 188 -0.54 -6.86 -11.57
CA VAL A 188 0.52 -5.83 -11.52
C VAL A 188 1.68 -6.28 -10.62
N ASP A 189 2.88 -6.36 -11.20
CA ASP A 189 4.11 -6.55 -10.43
C ASP A 189 4.27 -5.41 -9.42
N ALA A 190 4.65 -5.75 -8.17
CA ALA A 190 4.77 -4.78 -7.06
C ALA A 190 3.47 -4.08 -6.65
N ALA A 191 2.32 -4.73 -6.83
CA ALA A 191 1.06 -4.20 -6.31
C ALA A 191 1.16 -3.88 -4.82
N LEU A 192 0.74 -2.66 -4.44
CA LEU A 192 0.57 -2.28 -3.03
C LEU A 192 -0.66 -2.97 -2.42
N CYS A 193 -1.59 -3.46 -3.25
CA CYS A 193 -2.85 -4.05 -2.84
C CYS A 193 -2.71 -5.09 -1.72
N PRO A 194 -1.80 -6.09 -1.76
CA PRO A 194 -1.68 -7.10 -0.71
C PRO A 194 -1.46 -6.54 0.70
N PHE A 195 -0.87 -5.34 0.78
CA PHE A 195 -0.51 -4.66 2.03
C PHE A 195 -1.52 -3.59 2.45
N CYS A 196 -2.48 -3.26 1.58
CA CYS A 196 -3.49 -2.25 1.83
C CYS A 196 -4.53 -2.75 2.84
N PRO A 197 -4.88 -1.95 3.87
CA PRO A 197 -5.90 -2.31 4.87
C PRO A 197 -7.33 -2.29 4.30
N ALA A 198 -7.55 -1.67 3.13
CA ALA A 198 -8.87 -1.67 2.50
C ALA A 198 -9.34 -3.08 2.12
N GLN A 199 -10.62 -3.33 2.34
CA GLN A 199 -11.32 -4.53 1.89
C GLN A 199 -11.72 -4.41 0.42
N HIS A 200 -11.94 -5.55 -0.24
CA HIS A 200 -12.51 -5.52 -1.58
C HIS A 200 -13.95 -5.00 -1.54
N THR A 201 -14.29 -4.10 -2.46
CA THR A 201 -15.67 -3.68 -2.65
C THR A 201 -16.52 -4.90 -3.04
N PRO A 202 -17.54 -5.28 -2.25
CA PRO A 202 -18.39 -6.42 -2.59
C PRO A 202 -19.09 -6.23 -3.94
N LYS A 203 -19.35 -7.33 -4.65
CA LYS A 203 -20.18 -7.29 -5.86
C LYS A 203 -21.58 -6.76 -5.52
N ILE A 204 -22.15 -5.95 -6.41
CA ILE A 204 -23.55 -5.49 -6.35
C ILE A 204 -24.44 -6.72 -6.13
N GLY A 205 -25.02 -6.85 -4.93
CA GLY A 205 -25.57 -8.13 -4.46
C GLY A 205 -25.43 -8.32 -2.96
N TYR A 206 -24.31 -7.89 -2.38
CA TYR A 206 -24.09 -7.93 -0.94
C TYR A 206 -24.41 -6.58 -0.31
N LEU A 207 -25.15 -6.64 0.81
CA LEU A 207 -25.61 -5.50 1.61
C LEU A 207 -24.45 -4.55 1.92
N ARG A 208 -24.34 -3.48 1.14
CA ARG A 208 -23.47 -2.35 1.45
C ARG A 208 -24.34 -1.13 1.73
N PRO A 209 -24.28 -0.56 2.95
CA PRO A 209 -24.83 0.76 3.18
C PRO A 209 -24.13 1.74 2.24
N ALA A 210 -24.88 2.42 1.38
CA ALA A 210 -24.30 3.40 0.46
C ALA A 210 -23.67 4.54 1.27
N THR A 211 -22.43 4.92 0.94
CA THR A 211 -21.69 6.04 1.57
C THR A 211 -22.39 7.39 1.39
N LYS A 212 -23.17 7.53 0.30
CA LYS A 212 -24.07 8.66 0.02
C LYS A 212 -25.40 8.10 -0.49
N PRO A 213 -26.31 7.71 0.41
CA PRO A 213 -27.52 7.00 0.01
C PRO A 213 -28.46 7.97 -0.72
N THR A 214 -28.64 7.75 -2.02
CA THR A 214 -29.74 8.33 -2.80
C THR A 214 -30.99 7.48 -2.60
N GLU A 215 -32.18 8.04 -2.82
CA GLU A 215 -33.43 7.27 -2.75
C GLU A 215 -33.40 6.05 -3.69
N ARG A 216 -32.80 6.21 -4.86
CA ARG A 216 -32.57 5.12 -5.80
C ARG A 216 -31.70 4.02 -5.21
N ASN A 217 -30.56 4.35 -4.62
CA ASN A 217 -29.63 3.35 -4.09
C ASN A 217 -30.17 2.66 -2.82
N LYS A 218 -30.99 3.37 -2.02
CA LYS A 218 -31.75 2.77 -0.91
C LYS A 218 -32.77 1.77 -1.44
N GLN A 219 -33.53 2.14 -2.48
CA GLN A 219 -34.50 1.24 -3.09
C GLN A 219 -33.83 0.01 -3.72
N GLU A 220 -32.70 0.20 -4.40
CA GLU A 220 -31.90 -0.89 -4.97
C GLU A 220 -31.34 -1.82 -3.86
N PHE A 221 -30.91 -1.27 -2.72
CA PHE A 221 -30.50 -2.06 -1.55
C PHE A 221 -31.67 -2.87 -0.98
N ILE A 222 -32.83 -2.24 -0.79
CA ILE A 222 -34.05 -2.88 -0.29
C ILE A 222 -34.49 -4.00 -1.24
N ASP A 223 -34.57 -3.72 -2.54
CA ASP A 223 -34.91 -4.70 -3.57
C ASP A 223 -33.95 -5.89 -3.58
N ASN A 224 -32.66 -5.62 -3.38
CA ASN A 224 -31.62 -6.65 -3.32
C ASN A 224 -31.76 -7.52 -2.06
N CYS A 225 -32.06 -6.93 -0.90
CA CYS A 225 -32.46 -7.67 0.30
C CYS A 225 -33.60 -8.63 -0.02
N TYR A 226 -34.68 -8.13 -0.62
CA TYR A 226 -35.86 -8.94 -0.92
C TYR A 226 -35.59 -10.05 -1.95
N ARG A 227 -34.75 -9.81 -2.96
CA ARG A 227 -34.49 -10.76 -4.03
C ARG A 227 -33.48 -11.84 -3.67
N ASN A 228 -32.47 -11.49 -2.87
CA ASN A 228 -31.31 -12.35 -2.63
C ASN A 228 -31.17 -12.80 -1.17
N HIS A 229 -31.87 -12.15 -0.23
CA HIS A 229 -31.98 -12.56 1.15
C HIS A 229 -33.43 -12.88 1.46
N ASN A 230 -33.85 -14.11 1.17
CA ASN A 230 -35.06 -14.66 1.78
C ASN A 230 -34.81 -14.65 3.30
N PHE A 231 -35.46 -13.72 4.01
CA PHE A 231 -35.66 -13.83 5.45
C PHE A 231 -36.52 -15.07 5.65
N ASN A 232 -35.87 -16.24 5.70
CA ASN A 232 -36.47 -17.46 6.21
C ASN A 232 -36.61 -17.22 7.72
N GLY A 233 -37.75 -16.63 8.10
CA GLY A 233 -38.25 -16.71 9.47
C GLY A 233 -38.51 -18.16 9.87
#